data_AF-A0A4C1USV5-F1
#
_entry.id   AF-A0A4C1USV5-F1
#
_cell.length_a   1.000
_cell.length_b   1.000
_cell.length_c   1.000
_cell.angle_alpha   90.00
_cell.angle_beta   90.00
_cell.angle_gamma   90.00
#
_symmetry.space_group_name_H-M   'P 1'
#
loop_
_entity.id
_entity.type
_entity.pdbx_description
1 polymer ?
#
loop_
_entity_poly.entity_id
_entity_poly.type
_entity_poly.pdbx_seq_one_letter_code
_entity_poly.pdbx_strand_id
1 'polypeptide(L)'
;MLNFVSCSQNTSSGEILTSTGNGVSRAGIMRTVTSSLGLELEPVLTEPRICDPFPDSKDGSAPVDRAKNSQPVTEVCLGCICQAVSGCKLGQQCEGDHCGLFHITWAYWADAGKPTLAGFSPDHPDAYRSCTVDPYCAAQAVQGYMARFGQDCNGDGQVNCYDYMAIHKKGGYGCTGDLPFDYVNVFNQCIATVAAHQG
;
A
#
# COMPACT_ATOMS: atom_id res chain seq x y z
N MET A 1 23.48 15.72 28.49
CA MET A 1 24.08 14.40 28.74
C MET A 1 22.98 13.45 29.17
N LEU A 2 23.09 12.17 28.79
CA LEU A 2 22.09 11.07 28.89
C LEU A 2 21.14 10.99 27.68
N ASN A 3 20.90 9.86 27.01
CA ASN A 3 21.61 8.60 26.79
C ASN A 3 20.81 7.93 25.66
N PHE A 4 21.44 7.60 24.53
CA PHE A 4 20.81 6.79 23.48
C PHE A 4 20.84 5.32 23.89
N VAL A 5 19.68 4.66 23.91
CA VAL A 5 19.57 3.19 24.01
C VAL A 5 19.65 2.60 22.60
N SER A 6 20.55 1.63 22.46
CA SER A 6 20.93 0.94 21.23
C SER A 6 19.94 -0.21 20.92
N CYS A 7 19.53 -0.36 19.65
CA CYS A 7 18.89 -1.58 19.17
C CYS A 7 19.95 -2.54 18.63
N SER A 8 20.19 -3.61 19.38
CA SER A 8 20.99 -4.78 19.02
C SER A 8 20.25 -5.62 17.98
N GLN A 9 20.90 -5.96 16.86
CA GLN A 9 20.41 -7.01 15.96
C GLN A 9 20.99 -8.36 16.40
N ASN A 10 20.09 -9.28 16.68
CA ASN A 10 20.37 -10.65 17.09
C ASN A 10 20.83 -11.49 15.88
N THR A 11 21.84 -12.33 16.11
CA THR A 11 22.47 -13.23 15.13
C THR A 11 21.81 -14.62 15.12
N SER A 12 22.22 -15.46 14.14
CA SER A 12 22.14 -16.94 14.09
C SER A 12 20.89 -17.52 13.37
N SER A 13 20.93 -18.52 12.46
CA SER A 13 21.92 -19.57 12.13
C SER A 13 21.56 -20.38 10.86
N GLY A 14 22.58 -21.00 10.23
CA GLY A 14 22.57 -22.31 9.51
C GLY A 14 21.89 -22.40 8.13
N GLU A 15 22.35 -23.14 7.11
CA GLU A 15 23.20 -24.34 7.06
C GLU A 15 24.02 -24.47 5.75
N ILE A 16 25.04 -25.32 5.85
CA ILE A 16 26.01 -25.75 4.83
C ILE A 16 25.48 -27.01 4.12
N LEU A 17 25.64 -27.10 2.79
CA LEU A 17 25.64 -28.38 2.08
C LEU A 17 26.83 -28.46 1.11
N THR A 18 27.71 -29.42 1.37
CA THR A 18 28.74 -29.96 0.47
C THR A 18 28.22 -31.22 -0.20
N SER A 19 28.53 -31.41 -1.49
CA SER A 19 28.48 -32.73 -2.14
C SER A 19 29.45 -32.77 -3.34
N THR A 20 30.20 -33.87 -3.42
CA THR A 20 31.34 -34.14 -4.33
C THR A 20 31.06 -35.33 -5.26
N GLY A 21 31.43 -35.19 -6.55
CA GLY A 21 31.77 -36.27 -7.53
C GLY A 21 30.59 -37.02 -8.19
N ASN A 22 30.62 -37.52 -9.45
CA ASN A 22 31.66 -37.65 -10.48
C ASN A 22 31.04 -38.11 -11.84
N GLY A 23 31.56 -37.61 -12.98
CA GLY A 23 31.69 -38.31 -14.29
C GLY A 23 30.52 -38.26 -15.30
N VAL A 24 30.65 -38.22 -16.64
CA VAL A 24 31.80 -38.22 -17.60
C VAL A 24 31.29 -37.74 -19.00
N SER A 25 32.19 -37.06 -19.74
CA SER A 25 32.33 -36.90 -21.21
C SER A 25 31.51 -35.88 -22.03
N ARG A 26 32.21 -34.85 -22.54
CA ARG A 26 32.76 -34.84 -23.93
C ARG A 26 33.76 -33.71 -24.14
N ALA A 27 34.77 -34.01 -24.97
CA ALA A 27 35.97 -33.23 -25.24
C ALA A 27 35.73 -31.99 -26.13
N GLY A 28 36.55 -30.95 -25.95
CA GLY A 28 36.57 -29.77 -26.83
C GLY A 28 37.67 -28.73 -26.50
N ILE A 29 38.88 -28.98 -27.01
CA ILE A 29 39.86 -28.00 -27.54
C ILE A 29 40.44 -26.92 -26.60
N MET A 30 41.74 -27.05 -26.34
CA MET A 30 42.64 -26.08 -25.72
C MET A 30 42.65 -24.71 -26.43
N ARG A 31 42.61 -23.63 -25.64
CA ARG A 31 43.40 -22.41 -25.90
C ARG A 31 44.00 -21.88 -24.60
N THR A 32 45.32 -21.92 -24.55
CA THR A 32 46.16 -21.21 -23.58
C THR A 32 46.11 -19.71 -23.86
N VAL A 33 45.72 -18.90 -22.89
CA VAL A 33 46.09 -17.48 -22.85
C VAL A 33 46.51 -17.15 -21.42
N THR A 34 47.82 -16.98 -21.25
CA THR A 34 48.44 -16.37 -20.09
C THR A 34 48.09 -14.88 -20.04
N SER A 35 47.47 -14.42 -18.97
CA SER A 35 47.52 -12.99 -18.61
C SER A 35 47.41 -12.85 -17.10
N SER A 36 48.55 -12.58 -16.48
CA SER A 36 48.68 -12.13 -15.11
C SER A 36 48.45 -10.62 -15.10
N LEU A 37 47.30 -10.17 -14.63
CA LEU A 37 47.13 -8.81 -14.12
C LEU A 37 46.22 -8.92 -12.90
N GLY A 38 46.81 -8.63 -11.73
CA GLY A 38 46.07 -8.45 -10.50
C GLY A 38 45.16 -7.23 -10.61
N LEU A 39 43.93 -7.36 -10.12
CA LEU A 39 43.10 -6.22 -9.79
C LEU A 39 42.83 -6.28 -8.28
N GLU A 40 43.22 -5.18 -7.64
CA GLU A 40 43.17 -4.91 -6.23
C GLU A 40 41.73 -4.71 -5.75
N LEU A 41 41.52 -4.99 -4.47
CA LEU A 41 40.32 -4.70 -3.71
C LEU A 41 40.14 -3.19 -3.57
N GLU A 42 39.00 -2.66 -4.01
CA GLU A 42 38.47 -1.37 -3.53
C GLU A 42 37.08 -1.64 -2.92
N PRO A 43 36.87 -1.37 -1.62
CA PRO A 43 35.58 -1.54 -0.97
C PRO A 43 34.62 -0.41 -1.41
N VAL A 44 33.46 -0.78 -1.95
CA VAL A 44 32.35 0.17 -2.15
C VAL A 44 31.88 0.62 -0.77
N LEU A 45 32.33 1.82 -0.39
CA LEU A 45 31.82 2.56 0.74
C LEU A 45 30.34 2.84 0.51
N THR A 46 29.56 2.46 1.51
CA THR A 46 28.19 2.91 1.76
C THR A 46 28.14 4.43 1.81
N GLU A 47 27.37 5.07 0.94
CA GLU A 47 26.91 6.43 1.18
C GLU A 47 25.60 6.41 1.99
N PRO A 48 25.50 7.15 3.11
CA PRO A 48 24.27 7.33 3.85
C PRO A 48 23.27 8.19 3.05
N ARG A 49 21.99 7.93 3.28
CA ARG A 49 20.88 8.72 2.73
C ARG A 49 21.07 10.20 3.09
N ILE A 50 21.22 11.02 2.07
CA ILE A 50 21.01 12.46 2.18
C ILE A 50 19.50 12.67 2.17
N CYS A 51 18.95 13.21 3.26
CA CYS A 51 17.65 13.87 3.22
C CYS A 51 17.86 15.15 2.41
N ASP A 52 17.76 15.04 1.08
CA ASP A 52 17.78 16.22 0.23
C ASP A 52 16.58 17.11 0.62
N PRO A 53 16.82 18.41 0.88
CA PRO A 53 15.74 19.37 0.96
C PRO A 53 14.93 19.30 -0.34
N PHE A 54 13.61 19.16 -0.19
CA PHE A 54 12.65 19.22 -1.29
C PHE A 54 12.97 20.47 -2.13
N PRO A 55 13.28 20.36 -3.43
CA PRO A 55 13.52 21.54 -4.24
C PRO A 55 12.23 22.36 -4.30
N ASP A 56 12.34 23.61 -3.83
CA ASP A 56 11.31 24.64 -3.95
C ASP A 56 10.80 24.66 -5.39
N SER A 57 9.56 24.21 -5.58
CA SER A 57 8.88 24.18 -6.86
C SER A 57 8.64 25.61 -7.35
N LYS A 58 9.60 26.15 -8.09
CA LYS A 58 9.42 27.32 -8.94
C LYS A 58 8.98 26.86 -10.33
N ASP A 59 7.77 26.33 -10.42
CA ASP A 59 7.06 26.32 -11.68
C ASP A 59 5.67 26.92 -11.46
N GLY A 60 5.48 28.09 -12.07
CA GLY A 60 4.20 28.79 -12.16
C GLY A 60 3.25 28.03 -13.07
N SER A 61 2.73 26.91 -12.59
CA SER A 61 1.47 26.38 -13.10
C SER A 61 0.34 27.22 -12.51
N ALA A 62 -0.48 27.75 -13.40
CA ALA A 62 -1.73 28.45 -13.10
C ALA A 62 -2.52 27.72 -12.01
N PRO A 63 -3.39 28.41 -11.23
CA PRO A 63 -4.33 27.72 -10.38
C PRO A 63 -5.18 26.85 -11.30
N VAL A 64 -4.90 25.56 -11.31
CA VAL A 64 -5.91 24.60 -11.70
C VAL A 64 -6.97 24.84 -10.63
N ASP A 65 -8.03 25.55 -11.01
CA ASP A 65 -9.31 25.54 -10.31
C ASP A 65 -9.89 24.13 -10.42
N ARG A 66 -9.14 23.15 -9.91
CA ARG A 66 -9.64 21.89 -9.41
C ARG A 66 -10.52 22.37 -8.28
N ALA A 67 -11.83 22.29 -8.48
CA ALA A 67 -12.79 22.22 -7.39
C ALA A 67 -12.06 21.51 -6.25
N LYS A 68 -11.91 22.18 -5.11
CA LYS A 68 -11.42 21.52 -3.90
C LYS A 68 -12.32 20.31 -3.74
N ASN A 69 -11.85 19.17 -4.23
CA ASN A 69 -12.49 17.90 -4.02
C ASN A 69 -12.16 17.64 -2.57
N SER A 70 -13.01 18.14 -1.69
CA SER A 70 -12.96 17.88 -0.27
C SER A 70 -13.22 16.39 -0.14
N GLN A 71 -12.15 15.62 -0.33
CA GLN A 71 -12.16 14.18 -0.25
C GLN A 71 -12.77 13.85 1.12
N PRO A 72 -13.94 13.19 1.17
CA PRO A 72 -14.68 13.05 2.41
C PRO A 72 -13.92 12.22 3.45
N VAL A 73 -13.01 11.36 3.01
CA VAL A 73 -12.24 10.45 3.84
C VAL A 73 -10.82 11.00 4.04
N THR A 74 -10.36 11.09 5.29
CA THR A 74 -8.98 11.50 5.58
C THR A 74 -7.98 10.38 5.25
N GLU A 75 -6.71 10.72 5.07
CA GLU A 75 -5.64 9.72 4.86
C GLU A 75 -5.52 8.74 6.03
N VAL A 76 -5.66 9.25 7.26
CA VAL A 76 -5.70 8.43 8.47
C VAL A 76 -6.84 7.42 8.41
N CYS A 77 -8.03 7.88 8.01
CA CYS A 77 -9.20 7.04 7.91
C CYS A 77 -9.03 5.95 6.84
N LEU A 78 -8.53 6.32 5.66
CA LEU A 78 -8.18 5.37 4.60
C LEU A 78 -7.18 4.32 5.10
N GLY A 79 -6.12 4.74 5.80
CA GLY A 79 -5.13 3.83 6.38
C GLY A 79 -5.75 2.82 7.34
N CYS A 80 -6.62 3.27 8.25
CA CYS A 80 -7.24 2.37 9.22
C CYS A 80 -8.31 1.45 8.63
N ILE A 81 -9.07 1.89 7.63
CA ILE A 81 -9.94 1.01 6.84
C ILE A 81 -9.10 -0.07 6.16
N CYS A 82 -7.98 0.31 5.52
CA CYS A 82 -7.07 -0.61 4.86
C CYS A 82 -6.51 -1.69 5.80
N GLN A 83 -6.06 -1.27 6.99
CA GLN A 83 -5.56 -2.18 8.02
C GLN A 83 -6.63 -3.17 8.48
N ALA A 84 -7.85 -2.69 8.76
CA ALA A 84 -8.94 -3.53 9.21
C ALA A 84 -9.42 -4.53 8.15
N VAL A 85 -9.29 -4.20 6.87
CA VAL A 85 -9.76 -5.03 5.75
C VAL A 85 -8.74 -6.12 5.36
N SER A 86 -7.47 -5.74 5.16
CA SER A 86 -6.46 -6.64 4.56
C SER A 86 -5.12 -6.66 5.31
N GLY A 87 -4.99 -5.89 6.39
CA GLY A 87 -3.68 -5.57 6.98
C GLY A 87 -2.84 -4.64 6.10
N CYS A 88 -3.48 -3.97 5.13
CA CYS A 88 -2.86 -3.05 4.18
C CYS A 88 -1.66 -3.58 3.41
N LYS A 89 -1.75 -4.83 2.95
CA LYS A 89 -0.72 -5.48 2.14
C LYS A 89 -0.72 -4.93 0.71
N LEU A 90 0.32 -4.19 0.34
CA LEU A 90 0.48 -3.69 -1.03
C LEU A 90 0.63 -4.85 -2.02
N GLY A 91 0.12 -4.67 -3.25
CA GLY A 91 0.19 -5.68 -4.29
C GLY A 91 -0.74 -6.89 -4.07
N GLN A 92 -1.61 -6.86 -3.05
CA GLN A 92 -2.65 -7.85 -2.86
C GLN A 92 -3.52 -7.94 -4.12
N GLN A 93 -3.63 -9.14 -4.67
CA GLN A 93 -4.47 -9.42 -5.82
C GLN A 93 -5.93 -9.63 -5.37
N CYS A 94 -6.75 -10.17 -6.26
CA CYS A 94 -8.14 -10.46 -5.95
C CYS A 94 -8.31 -11.79 -5.22
N GLU A 95 -9.10 -11.77 -4.16
CA GLU A 95 -9.62 -12.94 -3.46
C GLU A 95 -11.12 -13.07 -3.80
N GLY A 96 -11.43 -13.98 -4.74
CA GLY A 96 -12.76 -14.06 -5.33
C GLY A 96 -13.14 -12.74 -6.02
N ASP A 97 -14.22 -12.12 -5.54
CA ASP A 97 -14.79 -10.90 -6.10
C ASP A 97 -14.23 -9.62 -5.44
N HIS A 98 -13.41 -9.78 -4.40
CA HIS A 98 -12.81 -8.69 -3.64
C HIS A 98 -11.37 -8.47 -4.09
N CYS A 99 -11.03 -7.25 -4.51
CA CYS A 99 -9.73 -6.94 -5.08
C CYS A 99 -8.97 -5.88 -4.28
N GLY A 100 -7.66 -6.06 -4.21
CA GLY A 100 -6.75 -5.06 -3.69
C GLY A 100 -6.75 -4.90 -2.18
N LEU A 101 -5.98 -3.94 -1.71
CA LEU A 101 -5.78 -3.65 -0.28
C LEU A 101 -7.06 -3.19 0.45
N PHE A 102 -8.05 -2.69 -0.29
CA PHE A 102 -9.36 -2.31 0.25
C PHE A 102 -10.45 -3.39 0.02
N HIS A 103 -10.14 -4.58 -0.49
CA HIS A 103 -11.12 -5.64 -0.80
C HIS A 103 -12.38 -5.11 -1.52
N ILE A 104 -12.18 -4.19 -2.46
CA ILE A 104 -13.23 -3.53 -3.22
C ILE A 104 -13.85 -4.55 -4.16
N THR A 105 -15.17 -4.54 -4.32
CA THR A 105 -15.88 -5.35 -5.34
C THR A 105 -16.12 -4.55 -6.62
N TRP A 106 -16.45 -5.22 -7.72
CA TRP A 106 -16.74 -4.54 -8.98
C TRP A 106 -17.89 -3.53 -8.83
N ALA A 107 -18.96 -3.90 -8.12
CA ALA A 107 -20.11 -3.02 -7.89
C ALA A 107 -19.74 -1.80 -7.05
N TYR A 108 -18.91 -1.98 -6.01
CA TYR A 108 -18.38 -0.88 -5.21
C TYR A 108 -17.60 0.09 -6.09
N TRP A 109 -16.66 -0.41 -6.90
CA TRP A 109 -15.86 0.41 -7.80
C TRP A 109 -16.72 1.13 -8.86
N ALA A 110 -17.73 0.44 -9.39
CA ALA A 110 -18.67 1.03 -10.34
C ALA A 110 -19.46 2.18 -9.71
N ASP A 111 -19.95 1.98 -8.50
CA ASP A 111 -20.71 2.99 -7.79
C ASP A 111 -19.87 4.19 -7.35
N ALA A 112 -18.56 3.98 -7.15
CA ALA A 112 -17.57 5.02 -6.86
C ALA A 112 -17.23 5.91 -8.07
N GLY A 113 -17.86 5.68 -9.23
CA GLY A 113 -17.60 6.44 -10.45
C GLY A 113 -16.54 5.83 -11.36
N LYS A 114 -16.20 4.54 -11.15
CA LYS A 114 -15.24 3.79 -11.98
C LYS A 114 -13.89 4.50 -12.20
N PRO A 115 -13.18 4.91 -11.13
CA PRO A 115 -11.85 5.50 -11.30
C PRO A 115 -10.91 4.50 -11.99
N THR A 116 -10.03 5.00 -12.84
CA THR A 116 -9.07 4.17 -13.58
C THR A 116 -7.66 4.73 -13.49
N LEU A 117 -6.68 3.88 -13.76
CA LEU A 117 -5.33 4.32 -14.03
C LEU A 117 -5.28 5.13 -15.33
N ALA A 118 -4.30 6.02 -15.44
CA ALA A 118 -4.10 6.81 -16.65
C ALA A 118 -3.97 5.91 -17.89
N GLY A 119 -4.71 6.22 -18.95
CA GLY A 119 -4.74 5.45 -20.18
C GLY A 119 -5.73 4.27 -20.21
N PHE A 120 -6.39 3.95 -19.10
CA PHE A 120 -7.46 2.95 -19.08
C PHE A 120 -8.84 3.60 -19.24
N SER A 121 -9.65 3.05 -20.14
CA SER A 121 -11.09 3.34 -20.21
C SER A 121 -11.82 2.70 -19.02
N PRO A 122 -12.82 3.35 -18.41
CA PRO A 122 -13.71 2.75 -17.41
C PRO A 122 -14.44 1.48 -17.87
N ASP A 123 -14.54 1.25 -19.18
CA ASP A 123 -15.17 0.05 -19.74
C ASP A 123 -14.17 -1.04 -20.14
N HIS A 124 -12.87 -0.82 -19.90
CA HIS A 124 -11.85 -1.83 -20.14
C HIS A 124 -12.03 -3.01 -19.15
N PRO A 125 -11.92 -4.27 -19.58
CA PRO A 125 -12.15 -5.44 -18.72
C PRO A 125 -11.24 -5.46 -17.48
N ASP A 126 -10.01 -4.96 -17.61
CA ASP A 126 -9.06 -4.88 -16.51
C ASP A 126 -9.12 -3.59 -15.69
N ALA A 127 -9.94 -2.60 -16.07
CA ALA A 127 -9.98 -1.28 -15.42
C ALA A 127 -10.21 -1.39 -13.90
N TYR A 128 -11.17 -2.22 -13.52
CA TYR A 128 -11.49 -2.52 -12.12
C TYR A 128 -10.31 -3.15 -11.37
N ARG A 129 -9.76 -4.25 -11.90
CA ARG A 129 -8.67 -4.98 -11.22
C ARG A 129 -7.42 -4.11 -11.12
N SER A 130 -7.02 -3.47 -12.22
CA SER A 130 -5.85 -2.59 -12.26
C SER A 130 -5.98 -1.40 -11.31
N CYS A 131 -7.18 -0.82 -11.17
CA CYS A 131 -7.41 0.28 -10.22
C CYS A 131 -7.33 -0.19 -8.77
N THR A 132 -7.99 -1.29 -8.43
CA THR A 132 -8.09 -1.77 -7.03
C THR A 132 -6.76 -2.25 -6.45
N VAL A 133 -5.83 -2.74 -7.28
CA VAL A 133 -4.48 -3.14 -6.83
C VAL A 133 -3.52 -1.96 -6.68
N ASP A 134 -3.81 -0.82 -7.33
CA ASP A 134 -3.03 0.41 -7.18
C ASP A 134 -3.53 1.22 -5.97
N PRO A 135 -2.67 1.59 -5.02
CA PRO A 135 -3.10 2.22 -3.78
C PRO A 135 -3.79 3.57 -3.98
N TYR A 136 -3.37 4.35 -4.98
CA TYR A 136 -3.95 5.67 -5.23
C TYR A 136 -5.31 5.56 -5.91
N CYS A 137 -5.44 4.70 -6.93
CA CYS A 137 -6.70 4.49 -7.61
C CYS A 137 -7.72 3.79 -6.71
N ALA A 138 -7.29 2.82 -5.90
CA ALA A 138 -8.14 2.17 -4.91
C ALA A 138 -8.63 3.17 -3.85
N ALA A 139 -7.77 4.07 -3.37
CA ALA A 139 -8.18 5.16 -2.48
C ALA A 139 -9.20 6.09 -3.15
N GLN A 140 -9.01 6.44 -4.44
CA GLN A 140 -10.01 7.22 -5.19
C GLN A 140 -11.36 6.51 -5.29
N ALA A 141 -11.38 5.18 -5.43
CA ALA A 141 -12.61 4.41 -5.40
C ALA A 141 -13.28 4.47 -4.02
N VAL A 142 -12.52 4.38 -2.92
CA VAL A 142 -13.09 4.57 -1.58
C VAL A 142 -13.68 5.98 -1.43
N GLN A 143 -12.94 7.01 -1.85
CA GLN A 143 -13.41 8.40 -1.78
C GLN A 143 -14.69 8.62 -2.59
N GLY A 144 -14.74 8.13 -3.83
CA GLY A 144 -15.92 8.27 -4.69
C GLY A 144 -17.14 7.54 -4.10
N TYR A 145 -16.92 6.37 -3.50
CA TYR A 145 -18.00 5.63 -2.83
C TYR A 145 -18.53 6.38 -1.61
N MET A 146 -17.63 6.93 -0.77
CA MET A 146 -18.05 7.72 0.40
C MET A 146 -18.67 9.06 0.01
N ALA A 147 -18.26 9.67 -1.10
CA ALA A 147 -18.93 10.86 -1.62
C ALA A 147 -20.37 10.57 -2.05
N ARG A 148 -20.66 9.33 -2.48
CA ARG A 148 -22.00 8.91 -2.90
C ARG A 148 -22.88 8.40 -1.76
N PHE A 149 -22.30 7.65 -0.82
CA PHE A 149 -23.05 6.93 0.21
C PHE A 149 -22.75 7.40 1.64
N GLY A 150 -21.94 8.43 1.82
CA GLY A 150 -21.63 9.01 3.12
C GLY A 150 -22.90 9.45 3.83
N GLN A 151 -23.14 8.87 5.00
CA GLN A 151 -24.28 9.14 5.85
C GLN A 151 -23.95 8.75 7.29
N ASP A 152 -24.72 9.27 8.24
CA ASP A 152 -24.60 8.93 9.66
C ASP A 152 -25.18 7.52 9.89
N CYS A 153 -24.30 6.58 10.19
CA CYS A 153 -24.61 5.17 10.34
C CYS A 153 -24.81 4.77 11.80
N ASN A 154 -24.22 5.52 12.74
CA ASN A 154 -24.28 5.24 14.17
C ASN A 154 -25.31 6.11 14.92
N GLY A 155 -25.90 7.10 14.27
CA GLY A 155 -26.92 8.00 14.80
C GLY A 155 -26.38 9.09 15.72
N ASP A 156 -25.08 9.44 15.63
CA ASP A 156 -24.44 10.43 16.49
C ASP A 156 -24.56 11.88 15.97
N GLY A 157 -25.17 12.06 14.80
CA GLY A 157 -25.38 13.35 14.15
C GLY A 157 -24.18 13.85 13.34
N GLN A 158 -23.12 13.05 13.19
CA GLN A 158 -21.94 13.37 12.39
C GLN A 158 -21.68 12.29 11.35
N VAL A 159 -21.09 12.68 10.22
CA VAL A 159 -20.57 11.74 9.23
C VAL A 159 -19.06 11.78 9.32
N ASN A 160 -18.47 10.75 9.90
CA ASN A 160 -17.05 10.68 10.23
C ASN A 160 -16.44 9.31 9.84
N CYS A 161 -15.21 9.06 10.30
CA CYS A 161 -14.47 7.86 9.92
C CYS A 161 -15.14 6.55 10.42
N TYR A 162 -15.87 6.59 11.53
CA TYR A 162 -16.64 5.45 12.04
C TYR A 162 -17.80 5.10 11.10
N ASP A 163 -18.43 6.08 10.47
CA ASP A 163 -19.45 5.83 9.45
C ASP A 163 -18.82 5.27 8.17
N TYR A 164 -17.70 5.83 7.74
CA TYR A 164 -17.02 5.37 6.54
C TYR A 164 -16.50 3.93 6.65
N MET A 165 -16.00 3.49 7.83
CA MET A 165 -15.65 2.08 8.01
C MET A 165 -16.89 1.16 7.91
N ALA A 166 -18.04 1.60 8.44
CA ALA A 166 -19.28 0.83 8.41
C ALA A 166 -19.81 0.71 6.97
N ILE A 167 -19.84 1.83 6.25
CA ILE A 167 -20.23 1.90 4.84
C ILE A 167 -19.29 1.04 3.99
N HIS A 168 -17.99 1.07 4.25
CA HIS A 168 -17.03 0.25 3.50
C HIS A 168 -17.30 -1.25 3.69
N LYS A 169 -17.59 -1.67 4.92
CA LYS A 169 -17.79 -3.08 5.26
C LYS A 169 -19.16 -3.63 4.86
N LYS A 170 -20.20 -2.80 4.92
CA LYS A 170 -21.61 -3.22 4.75
C LYS A 170 -22.30 -2.65 3.52
N GLY A 171 -21.64 -1.74 2.80
CA GLY A 171 -22.23 -0.93 1.75
C GLY A 171 -23.07 0.22 2.30
N GLY A 172 -23.43 1.18 1.43
CA GLY A 172 -24.18 2.38 1.80
C GLY A 172 -25.46 2.05 2.58
N TYR A 173 -26.34 1.23 2.01
CA TYR A 173 -27.65 0.93 2.62
C TYR A 173 -27.61 0.01 3.85
N GLY A 174 -26.47 -0.61 4.15
CA GLY A 174 -26.34 -1.63 5.21
C GLY A 174 -25.54 -1.18 6.42
N CYS A 175 -25.08 0.07 6.48
CA CYS A 175 -24.07 0.52 7.43
C CYS A 175 -24.54 0.57 8.89
N THR A 176 -25.85 0.55 9.16
CA THR A 176 -26.41 0.50 10.52
C THR A 176 -26.41 -0.91 11.13
N GLY A 177 -26.00 -1.92 10.35
CA GLY A 177 -25.97 -3.31 10.81
C GLY A 177 -24.68 -3.65 11.58
N ASP A 178 -24.71 -4.79 12.29
CA ASP A 178 -23.57 -5.25 13.09
C ASP A 178 -22.31 -5.46 12.23
N LEU A 179 -21.19 -4.99 12.80
CA LEU A 179 -19.86 -5.17 12.25
C LEU A 179 -19.11 -6.28 13.00
N PRO A 180 -18.27 -7.08 12.31
CA PRO A 180 -17.47 -8.10 12.97
C PRO A 180 -16.54 -7.51 14.04
N PHE A 181 -16.46 -8.16 15.21
CA PHE A 181 -15.65 -7.69 16.34
C PHE A 181 -14.19 -7.44 15.95
N ASP A 182 -13.55 -8.39 15.26
CA ASP A 182 -12.14 -8.27 14.88
C ASP A 182 -11.90 -7.09 13.92
N TYR A 183 -12.83 -6.84 13.00
CA TYR A 183 -12.76 -5.71 12.07
C TYR A 183 -12.78 -4.37 12.83
N VAL A 184 -13.71 -4.22 13.77
CA VAL A 184 -13.84 -3.01 14.59
C VAL A 184 -12.63 -2.85 15.52
N ASN A 185 -12.14 -3.94 16.13
CA ASN A 185 -11.01 -3.91 17.04
C ASN A 185 -9.71 -3.46 16.33
N VAL A 186 -9.40 -4.03 15.16
CA VAL A 186 -8.21 -3.63 14.38
C VAL A 186 -8.32 -2.17 13.95
N PHE A 187 -9.50 -1.73 13.50
CA PHE A 187 -9.72 -0.34 13.12
C PHE A 187 -9.49 0.62 14.30
N ASN A 188 -10.09 0.33 15.46
CA ASN A 188 -9.97 1.17 16.66
C ASN A 188 -8.52 1.26 17.15
N GLN A 189 -7.78 0.16 17.09
CA GLN A 189 -6.35 0.15 17.41
C GLN A 189 -5.57 1.07 16.48
N CYS A 190 -5.84 1.01 15.17
CA CYS A 190 -5.20 1.90 14.21
C CYS A 190 -5.48 3.38 14.50
N ILE A 191 -6.75 3.75 14.72
CA ILE A 191 -7.13 5.14 15.02
C ILE A 191 -6.43 5.64 16.29
N ALA A 192 -6.41 4.82 17.34
CA ALA A 192 -5.75 5.15 18.60
C ALA A 192 -4.23 5.33 18.44
N THR A 193 -3.57 4.45 17.69
CA THR A 193 -2.14 4.55 17.41
C THR A 193 -1.80 5.81 16.62
N VAL A 194 -2.57 6.13 15.58
CA VAL A 194 -2.30 7.32 14.76
C VAL A 194 -2.52 8.60 15.58
N ALA A 195 -3.57 8.65 16.41
CA ALA A 195 -3.81 9.79 17.31
C ALA A 195 -2.66 10.00 18.32
N ALA A 196 -2.03 8.93 18.80
CA ALA A 196 -0.91 9.00 19.75
C ALA A 196 0.40 9.50 19.14
N HIS A 197 0.57 9.43 17.81
CA HIS A 197 1.80 9.86 17.11
C HIS A 197 1.67 11.25 16.46
N GLN A 198 0.51 11.90 16.56
CA GLN A 198 0.25 13.24 16.02
C GLN A 198 0.22 14.34 17.10
N GLY A 199 0.53 14.00 18.36
CA GLY A 199 0.71 14.93 19.48
C GLY A 199 2.15 14.98 19.97
#